data_AF-A0A448XCN4-F1
#
_entry.id   AF-A0A448XCN4-F1
#
_cell.length_a   1.000
_cell.length_b   1.000
_cell.length_c   1.000
_cell.angle_alpha   90.00
_cell.angle_beta   90.00
_cell.angle_gamma   90.00
#
_symmetry.space_group_name_H-M   'P 1'
#
loop_
_entity.id
_entity.type
_entity.pdbx_description
1 polymer ?
#
loop_
_entity_poly.entity_id
_entity_poly.type
_entity_poly.pdbx_seq_one_letter_code
_entity_poly.pdbx_strand_id
1 'polypeptide(L)'
;MEISYEVSILFCDVCTRVVDVNSWHVPASILKDEPHVNSTGTGRHQLGPPYDVISCLNLLDRCDRPITLLRQIHSSLTPETGILLLAIVLPLNQYVETAPDRHPSETLDISGSKIWEVQLNSLVINVLQPAGFELIRFTRLPYLCEGDFSRAFYSLNDVILVLRPVHV
;
A
#
# COMPACT_ATOMS: atom_id res chain seq x y z
N MET A 1 -6.91 8.68 -19.37
CA MET A 1 -7.73 8.14 -18.27
C MET A 1 -6.87 8.32 -17.05
N GLU A 2 -7.16 9.32 -16.23
CA GLU A 2 -6.34 9.69 -15.08
C GLU A 2 -6.60 8.63 -14.01
N ILE A 3 -5.69 7.66 -13.86
CA ILE A 3 -5.77 6.67 -12.80
C ILE A 3 -5.31 7.40 -11.54
N SER A 4 -6.27 8.01 -10.84
CA SER A 4 -6.06 8.46 -9.46
C SER A 4 -5.68 7.24 -8.64
N TYR A 5 -4.45 7.24 -8.10
CA TYR A 5 -3.98 6.24 -7.16
C TYR A 5 -4.73 6.43 -5.82
N GLU A 6 -6.01 6.07 -5.77
CA GLU A 6 -6.77 6.07 -4.53
C GLU A 6 -6.35 4.88 -3.68
N VAL A 7 -5.52 5.13 -2.68
CA VAL A 7 -5.31 4.20 -1.58
C VAL A 7 -6.51 4.34 -0.64
N SER A 8 -7.31 3.30 -0.56
CA SER A 8 -8.39 3.22 0.42
C SER A 8 -7.80 2.95 1.81
N ILE A 9 -7.91 3.93 2.70
CA ILE A 9 -7.48 3.85 4.12
C ILE A 9 -8.73 3.73 5.00
N LEU A 10 -8.78 2.74 5.89
CA LEU A 10 -9.92 2.40 6.78
C LEU A 10 -9.39 1.43 7.86
N PHE A 11 -9.61 1.47 9.17
CA PHE A 11 -10.48 2.21 10.11
C PHE A 11 -9.73 2.43 11.44
N CYS A 12 -10.07 3.49 12.18
CA CYS A 12 -10.04 3.51 13.65
C CYS A 12 -11.37 4.16 14.09
N ASP A 13 -12.04 3.59 15.09
CA ASP A 13 -13.44 3.80 15.50
C ASP A 13 -14.20 5.03 14.92
N VAL A 14 -15.24 4.75 14.12
CA VAL A 14 -16.35 5.63 13.68
C VAL A 14 -16.03 6.80 12.72
N CYS A 15 -14.80 7.00 12.24
CA CYS A 15 -14.54 8.03 11.20
C CYS A 15 -13.76 7.48 10.00
N THR A 16 -14.44 7.31 8.85
CA THR A 16 -13.78 7.06 7.57
C THR A 16 -13.06 8.32 7.11
N ARG A 17 -11.74 8.24 6.93
CA ARG A 17 -10.93 9.35 6.41
C ARG A 17 -10.18 8.90 5.18
N VAL A 18 -10.57 9.46 4.03
CA VAL A 18 -9.84 9.31 2.77
C VAL A 18 -8.72 10.33 2.78
N VAL A 19 -7.46 9.86 2.77
CA VAL A 19 -6.28 10.73 2.74
C VAL A 19 -5.55 10.49 1.43
N ASP A 20 -5.34 11.57 0.67
CA ASP A 20 -4.51 11.55 -0.54
C ASP A 20 -3.13 10.95 -0.25
N VAL A 21 -2.58 10.16 -1.18
CA VAL A 21 -1.27 9.48 -1.05
C VAL A 21 -0.14 10.40 -0.63
N ASN A 22 -0.20 11.68 -1.01
CA ASN A 22 0.82 12.67 -0.68
C ASN A 22 0.61 13.34 0.69
N SER A 23 -0.53 13.09 1.33
CA SER A 23 -0.97 13.77 2.56
C SER A 23 -0.96 12.88 3.80
N TRP A 24 -0.45 11.66 3.73
CA TRP A 24 -0.44 10.73 4.87
C TRP A 24 0.47 11.18 6.02
N HIS A 25 1.46 12.00 5.71
CA HIS A 25 2.34 12.65 6.69
C HIS A 25 1.63 13.72 7.51
N VAL A 26 0.44 14.16 7.09
CA VAL A 26 -0.35 15.15 7.80
C VAL A 26 -1.01 14.44 8.99
N PRO A 27 -0.70 14.84 10.23
CA PRO A 27 -1.37 14.30 11.40
C PRO A 27 -2.88 14.39 11.25
N ALA A 28 -3.59 13.36 11.70
CA ALA A 28 -5.05 13.30 11.66
C ALA A 28 -5.74 14.54 12.30
N SER A 29 -5.04 15.29 13.16
CA SER A 29 -5.51 16.56 13.75
C SER A 29 -5.45 17.79 12.84
N ILE A 30 -4.71 17.75 11.73
CA ILE A 30 -4.48 18.89 10.83
C ILE A 30 -5.33 18.79 9.56
N LEU A 31 -5.77 17.57 9.20
CA LEU A 31 -6.78 17.39 8.16
C LEU A 31 -8.10 17.97 8.69
N LYS A 32 -8.51 19.12 8.16
CA LYS A 32 -9.71 19.83 8.59
C LYS A 32 -10.93 18.93 8.34
N ASP A 33 -11.57 18.50 9.41
CA ASP A 33 -12.98 18.15 9.34
C ASP A 33 -13.74 19.42 8.90
N GLU A 34 -14.61 19.31 7.89
CA GLU A 34 -15.66 20.31 7.66
C GLU A 34 -16.46 20.49 8.97
N PRO A 35 -16.89 21.72 9.29
CA PRO A 35 -16.82 22.23 10.66
C PRO A 35 -17.97 21.73 11.53
N HIS A 36 -17.68 21.38 12.79
CA HIS A 36 -18.24 22.12 13.93
C HIS A 36 -17.64 21.70 15.29
N VAL A 37 -17.33 22.74 16.07
CA VAL A 37 -17.20 22.85 17.54
C VAL A 37 -15.79 23.14 18.04
N ASN A 38 -15.67 24.36 18.57
CA ASN A 38 -14.51 24.94 19.24
C ASN A 38 -14.12 24.16 20.49
N SER A 39 -12.83 23.88 20.67
CA SER A 39 -12.25 23.75 22.00
C SER A 39 -10.83 24.29 22.04
N THR A 40 -10.65 25.30 22.88
CA THR A 40 -9.40 25.89 23.32
C THR A 40 -8.66 24.91 24.23
N GLY A 41 -7.48 24.46 23.82
CA GLY A 41 -6.62 23.60 24.66
C GLY A 41 -5.18 23.61 24.17
N THR A 42 -4.30 24.31 24.89
CA THR A 42 -2.86 24.31 24.70
C THR A 42 -2.27 22.99 25.21
N GLY A 43 -2.06 22.03 24.31
CA GLY A 43 -1.33 20.79 24.57
C GLY A 43 -0.64 20.32 23.29
N ARG A 44 0.68 20.13 23.32
CA ARG A 44 1.40 19.47 22.21
C ARG A 44 0.96 18.00 22.17
N HIS A 45 -0.04 17.68 21.37
CA HIS A 45 -0.34 16.29 20.98
C HIS A 45 0.73 15.85 19.98
N GLN A 46 1.71 15.05 20.43
CA GLN A 46 2.41 14.14 19.53
C GLN A 46 1.39 13.07 19.10
N LEU A 47 0.87 13.14 17.89
CA LEU A 47 0.08 12.05 17.32
C LEU A 47 1.05 11.07 16.67
N GLY A 48 1.39 10.01 17.40
CA GLY A 48 1.95 8.77 16.86
C GLY A 48 0.97 8.09 15.91
N PRO A 49 1.38 6.99 15.25
CA PRO A 49 0.78 6.44 14.04
C PRO A 49 -0.74 6.16 14.18
N PRO A 50 -1.59 6.61 13.22
CA PRO A 50 -3.04 6.68 13.46
C PRO A 50 -3.90 5.57 12.84
N TYR A 51 -3.34 4.51 12.22
CA TYR A 51 -4.16 3.51 11.52
C TYR A 51 -3.98 2.07 12.03
N ASP A 52 -5.08 1.44 12.42
CA ASP A 52 -5.09 0.01 12.77
C ASP A 52 -5.04 -0.88 11.52
N VAL A 53 -5.53 -0.37 10.39
CA VAL A 53 -5.47 -1.08 9.10
C VAL A 53 -5.17 -0.10 7.96
N ILE A 54 -4.27 -0.49 7.06
CA ILE A 54 -4.06 0.15 5.76
C ILE A 54 -4.21 -0.90 4.67
N SER A 55 -4.94 -0.57 3.60
CA SER A 55 -5.01 -1.42 2.41
C SER A 55 -4.18 -0.82 1.27
N CYS A 56 -3.28 -1.61 0.70
CA CYS A 56 -2.43 -1.24 -0.43
C CYS A 56 -2.72 -2.25 -1.54
N LEU A 57 -3.66 -1.93 -2.42
CA LEU A 57 -4.25 -2.91 -3.33
C LEU A 57 -3.78 -2.65 -4.76
N ASN A 58 -2.91 -3.50 -5.28
CA ASN A 58 -2.41 -3.47 -6.66
C ASN A 58 -1.77 -2.12 -7.03
N LEU A 59 -0.96 -1.58 -6.11
CA LEU A 59 -0.30 -0.28 -6.25
C LEU A 59 1.20 -0.37 -6.47
N LEU A 60 1.88 -1.36 -5.88
CA LEU A 60 3.34 -1.40 -5.85
C LEU A 60 3.99 -1.56 -7.23
N ASP A 61 3.28 -2.15 -8.19
CA ASP A 61 3.71 -2.25 -9.59
C ASP A 61 3.42 -1.00 -10.40
N ARG A 62 2.60 -0.07 -9.91
CA ARG A 62 2.16 1.13 -10.63
C ARG A 62 2.67 2.44 -10.07
N CYS A 63 3.32 2.41 -8.91
CA CYS A 63 3.89 3.59 -8.29
C CYS A 63 5.37 3.76 -8.62
N ASP A 64 5.82 5.03 -8.68
CA ASP A 64 7.22 5.40 -8.93
C ASP A 64 8.17 4.97 -7.80
N ARG A 65 7.68 5.05 -6.55
CA ARG A 65 8.49 4.86 -5.34
C ARG A 65 7.89 3.85 -4.36
N PRO A 66 7.78 2.56 -4.74
CA PRO A 66 7.14 1.52 -3.92
C PRO A 66 7.84 1.25 -2.58
N ILE A 67 9.16 1.38 -2.50
CA ILE A 67 9.89 1.14 -1.25
C ILE A 67 9.63 2.28 -0.27
N THR A 68 9.64 3.52 -0.75
CA THR A 68 9.25 4.70 0.02
C THR A 68 7.80 4.58 0.49
N LEU A 69 6.88 4.17 -0.38
CA LEU A 69 5.48 3.92 -0.03
C LEU A 69 5.35 2.89 1.11
N LEU A 70 6.04 1.75 1.03
CA LEU A 70 6.02 0.74 2.10
C LEU A 70 6.51 1.28 3.44
N ARG A 71 7.58 2.10 3.44
CA ARG A 71 8.08 2.76 4.66
C ARG A 71 7.06 3.74 5.24
N GLN A 72 6.37 4.49 4.39
CA GLN A 72 5.33 5.43 4.81
C GLN A 72 4.12 4.70 5.41
N ILE A 73 3.71 3.58 4.81
CA ILE A 73 2.67 2.71 5.37
C ILE A 73 3.11 2.19 6.74
N HIS A 74 4.32 1.65 6.85
CA HIS A 74 4.85 1.12 8.11
C HIS A 74 4.82 2.18 9.21
N SER A 75 5.30 3.40 8.94
CA SER A 75 5.31 4.50 9.91
C SER A 75 3.92 5.04 10.27
N SER A 76 2.89 4.71 9.49
CA SER A 76 1.52 5.18 9.68
C SER A 76 0.65 4.16 10.41
N LEU A 77 1.06 2.89 10.47
CA LEU A 77 0.33 1.83 11.17
C LEU A 77 0.59 1.85 12.67
N THR A 78 -0.44 1.52 13.46
CA THR A 78 -0.30 1.25 14.89
C THR A 78 0.83 0.20 15.09
N PRO A 79 1.87 0.46 15.90
CA PRO A 79 3.00 -0.44 16.02
C PRO A 79 2.53 -1.78 16.60
N GLU A 80 3.14 -2.87 16.11
CA GLU A 80 2.91 -4.26 16.54
C GLU A 80 1.49 -4.83 16.32
N THR A 81 0.47 -3.97 16.24
CA THR A 81 -0.95 -4.35 16.19
C THR A 81 -1.63 -3.99 14.89
N GLY A 82 -1.09 -3.01 14.16
CA GLY A 82 -1.61 -2.59 12.86
C GLY A 82 -1.53 -3.70 11.81
N ILE A 83 -2.36 -3.59 10.79
CA ILE A 83 -2.43 -4.55 9.68
C ILE A 83 -2.26 -3.82 8.35
N LEU A 84 -1.33 -4.30 7.53
CA LEU A 84 -1.31 -3.98 6.11
C LEU A 84 -1.97 -5.12 5.33
N LEU A 85 -3.04 -4.79 4.62
CA LEU A 85 -3.63 -5.65 3.59
C LEU A 85 -3.02 -5.28 2.23
N LEU A 86 -2.06 -6.06 1.76
CA LEU A 86 -1.38 -5.84 0.48
C LEU A 86 -1.97 -6.76 -0.59
N ALA A 87 -2.40 -6.22 -1.72
CA ALA A 87 -2.68 -7.01 -2.92
C ALA A 87 -1.65 -6.69 -4.00
N ILE A 88 -1.19 -7.70 -4.72
CA ILE A 88 -0.20 -7.56 -5.78
C ILE A 88 -0.33 -8.68 -6.81
N VAL A 89 -0.36 -8.30 -8.08
CA VAL A 89 -0.36 -9.25 -9.19
C VAL A 89 1.04 -9.83 -9.40
N LEU A 90 1.11 -11.17 -9.47
CA LEU A 90 2.32 -11.91 -9.83
C LEU A 90 2.08 -12.80 -11.08
N PRO A 91 3.06 -12.92 -12.00
CA PRO A 91 4.40 -12.32 -11.96
C PRO A 91 4.39 -10.79 -12.13
N LEU A 92 5.21 -10.12 -11.34
CA LEU A 92 5.32 -8.67 -11.26
C LEU A 92 5.88 -8.08 -12.56
N ASN A 93 5.28 -6.97 -12.97
CA ASN A 93 5.81 -6.11 -14.02
C ASN A 93 5.59 -4.64 -13.61
N GLN A 94 6.64 -3.99 -13.09
CA GLN A 94 6.52 -2.59 -12.67
C GLN A 94 6.41 -1.67 -13.89
N TYR A 95 5.37 -0.85 -13.90
CA TYR A 95 5.04 0.07 -14.97
C TYR A 95 4.41 1.34 -14.40
N VAL A 96 5.05 2.49 -14.64
CA VAL A 96 4.59 3.78 -14.12
C VAL A 96 4.09 4.64 -15.28
N GLU A 97 2.77 4.85 -15.38
CA GLU A 97 2.12 5.59 -16.47
C GLU A 97 2.73 6.99 -16.71
N THR A 98 3.11 7.67 -15.64
CA THR A 98 3.58 9.06 -15.66
C THR A 98 5.08 9.21 -15.87
N ALA A 99 5.84 8.11 -15.77
CA ALA A 99 7.29 8.15 -15.94
C ALA A 99 7.67 8.19 -17.44
N PRO A 100 8.66 8.99 -17.86
CA PRO A 100 9.06 9.12 -19.27
C PRO A 100 9.42 7.79 -19.95
N ASP A 101 10.10 6.90 -19.24
CA ASP A 101 10.49 5.56 -19.69
C ASP A 101 9.57 4.45 -19.17
N ARG A 102 8.51 4.82 -18.46
CA ARG A 102 7.54 3.94 -17.78
C ARG A 102 8.14 3.04 -16.70
N HIS A 103 9.35 3.33 -16.25
CA HIS A 103 9.99 2.60 -15.16
C HIS A 103 9.86 3.36 -13.83
N PRO A 104 9.78 2.65 -12.71
CA PRO A 104 9.83 3.27 -11.39
C PRO A 104 11.26 3.72 -11.07
N SER A 105 11.38 4.79 -10.29
CA SER A 105 12.66 5.19 -9.68
C SER A 105 13.10 4.24 -8.55
N GLU A 106 12.18 3.48 -7.96
CA GLU A 106 12.50 2.41 -6.99
C GLU A 106 12.00 1.04 -7.49
N THR A 107 12.94 0.14 -7.74
CA THR A 107 12.64 -1.23 -8.18
C THR A 107 12.45 -2.16 -6.99
N LEU A 108 11.45 -3.04 -7.08
CA LEU A 108 11.28 -4.13 -6.12
C LEU A 108 12.24 -5.27 -6.43
N ASP A 109 13.03 -5.70 -5.45
CA ASP A 109 13.99 -6.81 -5.59
C ASP A 109 13.31 -8.18 -5.57
N ILE A 110 12.59 -8.48 -6.64
CA ILE A 110 11.84 -9.73 -6.84
C ILE A 110 12.53 -10.57 -7.92
N SER A 111 12.48 -11.89 -7.76
CA SER A 111 12.99 -12.85 -8.75
C SER A 111 12.43 -12.59 -10.15
N GLY A 112 13.31 -12.63 -11.17
CA GLY A 112 12.89 -12.58 -12.58
C GLY A 112 12.13 -13.84 -13.07
N SER A 113 11.88 -14.82 -12.20
CA SER A 113 11.12 -16.03 -12.52
C SER A 113 9.70 -15.71 -12.98
N LYS A 114 9.17 -16.50 -13.93
CA LYS A 114 7.76 -16.45 -14.35
C LYS A 114 6.83 -17.26 -13.42
N ILE A 115 7.38 -17.96 -12.44
CA ILE A 115 6.63 -18.74 -11.46
C ILE A 115 6.24 -17.81 -10.31
N TRP A 116 4.94 -17.61 -10.09
CA TRP A 116 4.45 -16.63 -9.11
C TRP A 116 4.84 -17.00 -7.68
N GLU A 117 4.91 -18.29 -7.32
CA GLU A 117 5.35 -18.75 -5.99
C GLU A 117 6.80 -18.33 -5.69
N VAL A 118 7.66 -18.40 -6.71
CA VAL A 118 9.07 -17.98 -6.58
C VAL A 118 9.14 -16.47 -6.37
N GLN A 119 8.33 -15.71 -7.10
CA GLN A 119 8.26 -14.26 -6.91
C GLN A 119 7.68 -13.87 -5.56
N LEU A 120 6.63 -14.55 -5.09
CA LEU A 120 6.05 -14.34 -3.77
C LEU A 120 7.11 -14.55 -2.68
N ASN A 121 7.90 -15.61 -2.78
CA ASN A 121 8.97 -15.86 -1.83
C ASN A 121 10.00 -14.73 -1.80
N SER A 122 10.45 -14.24 -2.97
CA SER A 122 11.36 -13.09 -3.03
C SER A 122 10.72 -11.78 -2.57
N LEU A 123 9.43 -11.54 -2.86
CA LEU A 123 8.69 -10.38 -2.36
C LEU A 123 8.72 -10.36 -0.82
N VAL A 124 8.44 -11.49 -0.18
CA VAL A 124 8.45 -11.58 1.28
C VAL A 124 9.85 -11.33 1.84
N ILE A 125 10.86 -12.04 1.34
CA ILE A 125 12.22 -12.04 1.91
C ILE A 125 12.99 -10.75 1.59
N ASN A 126 12.92 -10.27 0.35
CA ASN A 126 13.79 -9.21 -0.13
C ASN A 126 13.13 -7.82 -0.04
N VAL A 127 11.80 -7.75 0.04
CA VAL A 127 11.06 -6.48 0.01
C VAL A 127 10.30 -6.24 1.32
N LEU A 128 9.39 -7.15 1.69
CA LEU A 128 8.48 -6.91 2.80
C LEU A 128 9.17 -7.01 4.17
N GLN A 129 10.00 -8.02 4.38
CA GLN A 129 10.78 -8.16 5.62
C GLN A 129 11.73 -6.96 5.84
N PRO A 130 12.56 -6.53 4.86
CA PRO A 130 13.38 -5.32 5.00
C PRO A 130 12.58 -4.02 5.15
N ALA A 131 11.33 -3.99 4.67
CA ALA A 131 10.41 -2.87 4.89
C ALA A 131 9.74 -2.89 6.28
N GLY A 132 10.09 -3.86 7.13
CA GLY A 132 9.58 -3.96 8.50
C GLY A 132 8.23 -4.65 8.63
N PHE A 133 7.91 -5.56 7.71
CA PHE A 133 6.67 -6.33 7.77
C PHE A 133 6.91 -7.82 7.99
N GLU A 134 6.13 -8.39 8.90
CA GLU A 134 5.98 -9.83 9.08
C GLU A 134 4.77 -10.33 8.28
N LEU A 135 4.94 -11.41 7.52
CA LEU A 135 3.84 -12.09 6.85
C LEU A 135 3.04 -12.97 7.82
N ILE A 136 1.75 -12.66 8.00
CA ILE A 136 0.86 -13.42 8.89
C ILE A 136 0.12 -14.50 8.10
N ARG A 137 -0.52 -14.11 6.99
CA ARG A 137 -1.29 -15.00 6.11
C ARG A 137 -1.23 -14.45 4.68
N PHE A 138 -1.47 -15.33 3.71
CA PHE A 138 -1.75 -14.90 2.35
C PHE A 138 -2.78 -15.83 1.70
N THR A 139 -3.40 -15.34 0.64
CA THR A 139 -4.25 -16.13 -0.26
C THR A 139 -4.00 -15.70 -1.70
N ARG A 140 -4.41 -16.54 -2.65
CA ARG A 140 -4.36 -16.24 -4.08
C ARG A 140 -5.78 -16.14 -4.63
N LEU A 141 -6.03 -15.11 -5.42
CA LEU A 141 -7.32 -14.82 -6.04
C LEU A 141 -7.14 -14.51 -7.53
N PRO A 142 -8.19 -14.67 -8.36
CA PRO A 142 -8.16 -14.17 -9.72
C PRO A 142 -8.28 -12.64 -9.74
N TYR A 143 -7.31 -11.95 -10.35
CA TYR A 143 -7.41 -10.53 -10.68
C TYR A 143 -7.96 -10.37 -12.09
N LEU A 144 -9.11 -9.73 -12.23
CA LEU A 144 -9.71 -9.45 -13.53
C LEU A 144 -9.42 -8.01 -13.93
N CYS A 145 -8.70 -7.79 -15.02
CA CYS A 145 -8.42 -6.45 -15.53
C CYS A 145 -8.83 -6.29 -16.98
N GLU A 146 -8.99 -5.03 -17.39
CA GLU A 146 -9.25 -4.66 -18.77
C GLU A 146 -8.20 -5.30 -19.69
N GLY A 147 -8.70 -5.80 -20.82
CA GLY A 147 -7.86 -6.41 -21.83
C GLY A 147 -7.31 -5.40 -22.83
N ASP A 148 -7.06 -5.87 -24.03
CA ASP A 148 -6.56 -5.06 -25.14
C ASP A 148 -7.33 -5.40 -26.43
N PHE A 149 -6.83 -4.93 -27.59
CA PHE A 149 -7.46 -5.22 -28.88
C PHE A 149 -7.56 -6.72 -29.22
N SER A 150 -6.82 -7.59 -28.52
CA SER A 150 -6.83 -9.05 -28.73
C SER A 150 -7.72 -9.81 -27.75
N ARG A 151 -7.92 -9.30 -26.53
CA ARG A 151 -8.69 -9.96 -25.47
C ARG A 151 -9.52 -8.94 -24.71
N ALA A 152 -10.77 -9.26 -24.38
CA ALA A 152 -11.63 -8.34 -23.64
C ALA A 152 -11.21 -8.13 -22.17
N PHE A 153 -10.59 -9.15 -21.56
CA PHE A 153 -10.08 -9.08 -20.19
C PHE A 153 -8.92 -10.07 -19.99
N TYR A 154 -8.11 -9.80 -18.98
CA TYR A 154 -7.09 -10.70 -18.48
C TYR A 154 -7.47 -11.22 -17.09
N SER A 155 -7.20 -12.49 -16.84
CA SER A 155 -7.25 -13.09 -15.51
C SER A 155 -5.82 -13.36 -15.06
N LEU A 156 -5.36 -12.66 -14.02
CA LEU A 156 -4.01 -12.76 -13.47
C LEU A 156 -4.03 -13.33 -12.05
N ASN A 157 -2.87 -13.70 -11.51
CA ASN A 157 -2.78 -14.16 -10.14
C ASN A 157 -2.60 -12.97 -9.21
N ASP A 158 -3.65 -12.62 -8.48
CA ASP A 158 -3.52 -11.72 -7.35
C ASP A 158 -3.07 -12.49 -6.12
N VAL A 159 -2.12 -11.95 -5.38
CA VAL A 159 -1.78 -12.43 -4.05
C VAL A 159 -2.19 -11.37 -3.05
N ILE A 160 -3.09 -11.74 -2.13
CA ILE A 160 -3.46 -10.89 -1.01
C ILE A 160 -2.69 -11.35 0.23
N LEU A 161 -1.92 -10.45 0.82
CA LEU A 161 -1.10 -10.68 2.00
C LEU A 161 -1.66 -9.87 3.18
N VAL A 162 -1.74 -10.52 4.33
CA VAL A 162 -1.98 -9.88 5.63
C VAL A 162 -0.63 -9.76 6.33
N LEU A 163 -0.20 -8.52 6.53
CA LEU A 163 1.11 -8.16 7.04
C LEU A 163 0.97 -7.41 8.36
N ARG A 164 1.90 -7.64 9.29
CA ARG A 164 2.00 -6.90 10.56
C ARG A 164 3.28 -6.05 10.55
N PRO A 165 3.25 -4.78 10.99
CA PRO A 165 4.47 -4.01 11.17
C PRO A 165 5.25 -4.55 12.37
N VAL A 166 6.54 -4.78 12.19
CA VAL A 166 7.49 -5.18 13.24
C VAL A 166 8.58 -4.12 13.39
N HIS A 167 9.19 -4.07 14.57
CA HIS A 167 10.38 -3.26 14.79
C HIS A 167 11.56 -3.84 13.99
N VAL A 168 12.21 -2.99 13.19
CA VAL A 168 13.44 -3.31 12.43
C VAL A 168 14.65 -2.82 13.19
#